data_AF-S0EYD3-F1
#
_entry.id   AF-S0EYD3-F1
#
_cell.length_a   1.000
_cell.length_b   1.000
_cell.length_c   1.000
_cell.angle_alpha   90.00
_cell.angle_beta   90.00
_cell.angle_gamma   90.00
#
_symmetry.space_group_name_H-M   'P 1'
#
loop_
_entity.id
_entity.type
_entity.pdbx_description
1 polymer ?
#
loop_
_entity_poly.entity_id
_entity_poly.type
_entity_poly.pdbx_seq_one_letter_code
_entity_poly.pdbx_strand_id
1 'polypeptide(L)'
;MCQQKRYCGNPAVEKVLKEAERKSRRQFLRELTTGGLLVALATMDEKARADIFMPSISEQKRVGQQAERQILQQYRVVHGAQERRLQRVGERLRAALDEKDRTTWDYRFHVIESKEINAFALPGGPIFMFTGLMDRIHDDSELAAVTGHEMTHVRLQHWARAVAAQRKEELGFLGIVLLTHANRTLQSLGDLALSAIDLKYSRDEEKQADIGGLEDMVAAGYNPNGMLELFDMLEQATKGQPQPPEFLSDHPLTRERIRYVQQLIQEKYSAYTDRPM
;
A
#
# COMPACT_ATOMS: atom_id res chain seq x y z
N MET A 1 -36.87 -9.22 3.39
CA MET A 1 -37.19 -8.11 4.33
C MET A 1 -35.96 -7.24 4.54
N CYS A 2 -36.05 -5.95 4.22
CA CYS A 2 -34.95 -4.99 4.24
C CYS A 2 -34.47 -4.72 5.69
N GLN A 3 -33.22 -5.05 6.00
CA GLN A 3 -32.68 -4.96 7.37
C GLN A 3 -31.94 -3.63 7.68
N GLN A 4 -31.83 -2.69 6.73
CA GLN A 4 -31.19 -1.39 6.98
C GLN A 4 -32.21 -0.25 7.01
N LYS A 5 -32.35 0.37 8.19
CA LYS A 5 -33.32 1.44 8.52
C LYS A 5 -33.26 2.71 7.64
N ARG A 6 -32.22 2.89 6.81
CA ARG A 6 -32.04 4.09 5.96
C ARG A 6 -32.82 4.07 4.64
N TYR A 7 -33.38 2.93 4.22
CA TYR A 7 -33.98 2.78 2.89
C TYR A 7 -35.42 2.23 2.89
N CYS A 8 -36.01 2.00 4.07
CA CYS A 8 -37.43 1.66 4.19
C CYS A 8 -38.29 2.88 3.82
N GLY A 9 -39.18 2.73 2.83
CA GLY A 9 -40.09 3.79 2.38
C GLY A 9 -39.65 4.58 1.15
N ASN A 10 -38.54 4.22 0.48
CA ASN A 10 -38.22 4.79 -0.84
C ASN A 10 -38.93 3.99 -1.95
N PRO A 11 -39.92 4.57 -2.67
CA PRO A 11 -40.74 3.83 -3.63
C PRO A 11 -39.95 3.22 -4.79
N ALA A 12 -38.83 3.83 -5.18
CA ALA A 12 -37.96 3.33 -6.23
C ALA A 12 -37.17 2.09 -5.76
N VAL A 13 -36.65 2.13 -4.53
CA VAL A 13 -35.92 1.00 -3.93
C VAL A 13 -36.85 -0.19 -3.68
N GLU A 14 -38.06 0.07 -3.16
CA GLU A 14 -39.05 -0.98 -2.95
C GLU A 14 -39.52 -1.64 -4.25
N LYS A 15 -39.63 -0.87 -5.33
CA LYS A 15 -39.99 -1.41 -6.65
C LYS A 15 -38.91 -2.35 -7.18
N VAL A 16 -37.63 -1.96 -7.10
CA VAL A 16 -36.49 -2.79 -7.53
C VAL A 16 -36.39 -4.07 -6.69
N LEU A 17 -36.56 -3.99 -5.37
CA LEU A 17 -36.53 -5.16 -4.47
C LEU A 17 -37.68 -6.14 -4.75
N LYS A 18 -38.90 -5.62 -4.98
CA LYS A 18 -40.07 -6.46 -5.35
C LYS A 18 -39.94 -7.09 -6.73
N GLU A 19 -39.22 -6.47 -7.65
CA GLU A 19 -38.90 -7.05 -8.96
C GLU A 19 -37.81 -8.14 -8.84
N ALA A 20 -36.86 -7.99 -7.91
CA ALA A 20 -35.82 -8.97 -7.62
C ALA A 20 -36.36 -10.27 -7.00
N GLU A 21 -37.38 -10.19 -6.14
CA GLU A 21 -38.00 -11.36 -5.50
C GLU A 21 -38.85 -12.21 -6.45
N ARG A 22 -39.31 -11.69 -7.59
CA ARG A 22 -40.21 -12.39 -8.52
C ARG A 22 -39.52 -13.12 -9.66
N LYS A 23 -38.24 -12.86 -9.91
CA LYS A 23 -37.52 -13.37 -11.09
C LYS A 23 -36.48 -14.41 -10.68
N SER A 24 -36.27 -15.41 -11.53
CA SER A 24 -35.16 -16.36 -11.31
C SER A 24 -33.83 -15.60 -11.27
N ARG A 25 -32.91 -16.02 -10.41
CA ARG A 25 -31.60 -15.36 -10.19
C ARG A 25 -30.84 -15.11 -11.51
N ARG A 26 -31.02 -15.97 -12.52
CA ARG A 26 -30.43 -15.83 -13.87
C ARG A 26 -31.14 -14.78 -14.75
N GLN A 27 -32.43 -14.58 -14.59
CA GLN A 27 -33.22 -13.62 -15.36
C GLN A 27 -33.10 -12.20 -14.78
N PHE A 28 -33.02 -12.08 -13.46
CA PHE A 28 -32.73 -10.81 -12.77
C PHE A 28 -31.34 -10.25 -13.14
N LEU A 29 -30.31 -11.12 -13.17
CA LEU A 29 -28.96 -10.73 -13.58
C LEU A 29 -28.85 -10.34 -15.06
N ARG A 30 -29.74 -10.86 -15.92
CA ARG A 30 -29.77 -10.53 -17.37
C ARG A 30 -30.48 -9.22 -17.69
N GLU A 31 -31.39 -8.76 -16.84
CA GLU A 31 -32.22 -7.57 -17.06
C GLU A 31 -31.81 -6.37 -16.17
N LEU A 32 -30.65 -6.47 -15.51
CA LEU A 32 -30.12 -5.41 -14.66
C LEU A 32 -29.69 -4.22 -15.54
N THR A 33 -30.66 -3.35 -15.84
CA THR A 33 -30.45 -2.10 -16.58
C THR A 33 -29.52 -1.17 -15.79
N THR A 34 -28.91 -0.20 -16.48
CA THR A 34 -28.12 0.91 -15.89
C THR A 34 -28.78 1.51 -14.64
N GLY A 35 -30.11 1.63 -14.62
CA GLY A 35 -30.87 2.12 -13.46
C GLY A 35 -30.89 1.19 -12.24
N GLY A 36 -30.96 -0.13 -12.44
CA GLY A 36 -30.89 -1.12 -11.35
C GLY A 36 -29.52 -1.17 -10.69
N LEU A 37 -28.45 -1.02 -11.49
CA LEU A 37 -27.07 -0.99 -10.98
C LEU A 37 -26.80 0.31 -10.19
N LEU A 38 -27.36 1.44 -10.63
CA LEU A 38 -27.27 2.72 -9.90
C LEU A 38 -27.99 2.69 -8.55
N VAL A 39 -29.17 2.07 -8.48
CA VAL A 39 -29.89 1.90 -7.21
C VAL A 39 -29.14 0.96 -6.26
N ALA A 40 -28.56 -0.13 -6.77
CA ALA A 40 -27.72 -1.01 -5.98
C ALA A 40 -26.49 -0.26 -5.42
N LEU A 41 -25.76 0.46 -6.27
CA LEU A 41 -24.63 1.31 -5.84
C LEU A 41 -25.06 2.35 -4.80
N ALA A 42 -26.17 3.06 -5.04
CA ALA A 42 -26.68 4.10 -4.14
C ALA A 42 -27.26 3.60 -2.81
N THR A 43 -27.46 2.27 -2.66
CA THR A 43 -27.93 1.63 -1.43
C THR A 43 -26.82 0.89 -0.68
N MET A 44 -25.67 0.64 -1.32
CA MET A 44 -24.47 0.13 -0.64
C MET A 44 -23.92 1.17 0.34
N ASP A 45 -23.35 0.70 1.45
CA ASP A 45 -22.60 1.57 2.35
C ASP A 45 -21.29 2.06 1.71
N GLU A 46 -20.68 3.07 2.32
CA GLU A 46 -19.49 3.72 1.79
C GLU A 46 -18.27 2.80 1.66
N LYS A 47 -18.10 1.83 2.59
CA LYS A 47 -17.02 0.84 2.52
C LYS A 47 -17.25 -0.11 1.36
N ALA A 48 -18.46 -0.65 1.24
CA ALA A 48 -18.83 -1.55 0.16
C ALA A 48 -18.75 -0.88 -1.22
N ARG A 49 -18.92 0.44 -1.29
CA ARG A 49 -18.68 1.24 -2.50
C ARG A 49 -17.20 1.47 -2.79
N ALA A 50 -16.38 1.71 -1.77
CA ALA A 50 -14.94 1.87 -1.93
C ALA A 50 -14.29 0.56 -2.42
N ASP A 51 -14.78 -0.58 -1.93
CA ASP A 51 -14.31 -1.91 -2.33
C ASP A 51 -14.49 -2.22 -3.83
N ILE A 52 -15.46 -1.58 -4.51
CA ILE A 52 -15.70 -1.82 -5.95
C ILE A 52 -14.53 -1.36 -6.81
N PHE A 53 -13.83 -0.30 -6.38
CA PHE A 53 -12.69 0.24 -7.12
C PHE A 53 -11.37 -0.36 -6.69
N MET A 54 -11.33 -1.05 -5.55
CA MET A 54 -10.14 -1.69 -5.01
C MET A 54 -9.76 -2.92 -5.85
N PRO A 55 -8.53 -2.97 -6.39
CA PRO A 55 -8.00 -4.20 -6.97
C PRO A 55 -7.98 -5.33 -5.93
N SER A 56 -8.42 -6.53 -6.30
CA SER A 56 -8.35 -7.70 -5.42
C SER A 56 -6.90 -8.06 -5.08
N ILE A 57 -6.68 -8.78 -3.98
CA ILE A 57 -5.33 -9.24 -3.59
C ILE A 57 -4.66 -10.04 -4.71
N SER A 58 -5.42 -10.89 -5.41
CA SER A 58 -4.90 -11.65 -6.55
C SER A 58 -4.47 -10.77 -7.73
N GLU A 59 -5.21 -9.69 -7.99
CA GLU A 59 -4.84 -8.71 -9.01
C GLU A 59 -3.61 -7.91 -8.60
N GLN A 60 -3.54 -7.46 -7.34
CA GLN A 60 -2.38 -6.76 -6.76
C GLN A 60 -1.11 -7.60 -6.93
N LYS A 61 -1.15 -8.90 -6.55
CA LYS A 61 -0.04 -9.82 -6.76
C LYS A 61 0.35 -9.95 -8.23
N ARG A 62 -0.61 -10.15 -9.11
CA ARG A 62 -0.36 -10.34 -10.55
C ARG A 62 0.28 -9.10 -11.17
N VAL A 63 -0.22 -7.91 -10.85
CA VAL A 63 0.28 -6.65 -11.43
C VAL A 63 1.62 -6.26 -10.82
N GLY A 64 1.81 -6.51 -9.52
CA GLY A 64 3.10 -6.36 -8.85
C GLY A 64 4.18 -7.24 -9.45
N GLN A 65 3.90 -8.52 -9.67
CA GLN A 65 4.83 -9.44 -10.35
C GLN A 65 5.14 -9.01 -11.79
N GLN A 66 4.18 -8.38 -12.48
CA GLN A 66 4.42 -7.84 -13.82
C GLN A 66 5.33 -6.62 -13.78
N ALA A 67 5.05 -5.66 -12.90
CA ALA A 67 5.87 -4.48 -12.69
C ALA A 67 7.28 -4.85 -12.22
N GLU A 68 7.41 -5.80 -11.28
CA GLU A 68 8.67 -6.35 -10.82
C GLU A 68 9.54 -6.83 -12.00
N ARG A 69 8.98 -7.62 -12.93
CA ARG A 69 9.71 -8.07 -14.12
C ARG A 69 10.19 -6.91 -15.01
N GLN A 70 9.43 -5.82 -15.09
CA GLN A 70 9.80 -4.64 -15.87
C GLN A 70 10.91 -3.85 -15.16
N ILE A 71 10.81 -3.63 -13.85
CA ILE A 71 11.86 -2.98 -13.06
C ILE A 71 13.18 -3.75 -13.14
N LEU A 72 13.13 -5.09 -13.02
CA LEU A 72 14.32 -5.94 -13.14
C LEU A 72 14.93 -5.97 -14.55
N GLN A 73 14.23 -5.47 -15.58
CA GLN A 73 14.79 -5.25 -16.92
C GLN A 73 15.40 -3.86 -17.07
N GLN A 74 14.92 -2.88 -16.31
CA GLN A 74 15.38 -1.49 -16.38
C GLN A 74 16.58 -1.22 -15.48
N TYR A 75 16.58 -1.79 -14.27
CA TYR A 75 17.64 -1.61 -13.29
C TYR A 75 18.50 -2.86 -13.19
N ARG A 76 19.80 -2.65 -12.97
CA ARG A 76 20.73 -3.74 -12.66
C ARG A 76 20.52 -4.19 -11.22
N VAL A 77 20.26 -5.48 -11.04
CA VAL A 77 20.15 -6.11 -9.72
C VAL A 77 21.53 -6.25 -9.09
N VAL A 78 21.64 -5.84 -7.83
CA VAL A 78 22.84 -6.04 -7.02
C VAL A 78 22.74 -7.36 -6.29
N HIS A 79 23.76 -8.18 -6.46
CA HIS A 79 23.89 -9.45 -5.76
C HIS A 79 25.00 -9.39 -4.71
N GLY A 80 24.93 -10.25 -3.71
CA GLY A 80 26.02 -10.42 -2.74
C GLY A 80 25.69 -9.90 -1.34
N ALA A 81 26.58 -9.08 -0.77
CA ALA A 81 26.49 -8.71 0.65
C ALA A 81 25.25 -7.88 0.99
N GLN A 82 24.95 -6.83 0.20
CA GLN A 82 23.78 -5.97 0.40
C GLN A 82 22.47 -6.73 0.19
N GLU A 83 22.37 -7.52 -0.88
CA GLU A 83 21.22 -8.40 -1.14
C GLU A 83 20.98 -9.37 0.01
N ARG A 84 22.01 -10.10 0.45
CA ARG A 84 21.89 -11.02 1.59
C ARG A 84 21.53 -10.29 2.88
N ARG A 85 22.02 -9.06 3.09
CA ARG A 85 21.68 -8.24 4.27
C ARG A 85 20.20 -7.90 4.26
N LEU A 86 19.71 -7.34 3.17
CA LEU A 86 18.29 -7.00 3.01
C LEU A 86 17.40 -8.24 3.13
N GLN A 87 17.74 -9.35 2.46
CA GLN A 87 16.97 -10.60 2.57
C GLN A 87 16.89 -11.11 4.01
N ARG A 88 17.99 -11.07 4.78
CA ARG A 88 17.97 -11.49 6.19
C ARG A 88 17.05 -10.61 7.02
N VAL A 89 17.13 -9.29 6.86
CA VAL A 89 16.30 -8.33 7.60
C VAL A 89 14.82 -8.48 7.21
N GLY A 90 14.52 -8.49 5.92
CA GLY A 90 13.17 -8.63 5.38
C GLY A 90 12.50 -9.94 5.79
N GLU A 91 13.21 -11.07 5.73
CA GLU A 91 12.65 -12.36 6.18
C GLU A 91 12.44 -12.40 7.70
N ARG A 92 13.29 -11.74 8.49
CA ARG A 92 13.11 -11.63 9.94
C ARG A 92 11.88 -10.79 10.30
N LEU A 93 11.65 -9.69 9.59
CA LEU A 93 10.43 -8.89 9.70
C LEU A 93 9.20 -9.71 9.31
N ARG A 94 9.25 -10.39 8.16
CA ARG A 94 8.15 -11.24 7.66
C ARG A 94 7.78 -12.34 8.63
N ALA A 95 8.77 -12.93 9.30
CA ALA A 95 8.56 -13.97 10.31
C ALA A 95 7.90 -13.44 11.59
N ALA A 96 8.00 -12.14 11.88
CA ALA A 96 7.38 -11.49 13.03
C ALA A 96 5.92 -11.06 12.79
N LEU A 97 5.47 -11.04 11.53
CA LEU A 97 4.08 -10.75 11.16
C LEU A 97 3.12 -11.83 11.66
N ASP A 98 1.84 -11.46 11.81
CA ASP A 98 0.79 -12.43 12.07
C ASP A 98 0.61 -13.42 10.90
N GLU A 99 -0.04 -14.57 11.16
CA GLU A 99 -0.19 -15.64 10.17
C GLU A 99 -0.89 -15.15 8.89
N LYS A 100 -1.88 -14.28 9.03
CA LYS A 100 -2.68 -13.81 7.92
C LYS A 100 -1.82 -12.94 7.01
N ASP A 101 -1.15 -11.93 7.54
CA ASP A 101 -0.33 -11.02 6.74
C ASP A 101 0.89 -11.74 6.16
N ARG A 102 1.50 -12.66 6.93
CA ARG A 102 2.64 -13.49 6.50
C ARG A 102 2.33 -14.41 5.32
N THR A 103 1.09 -14.86 5.18
CA THR A 103 0.64 -15.79 4.12
C THR A 103 -0.11 -15.08 2.98
N THR A 104 -0.64 -13.88 3.24
CA THR A 104 -1.41 -13.12 2.25
C THR A 104 -0.51 -12.52 1.19
N TRP A 105 0.70 -12.04 1.53
CA TRP A 105 1.58 -11.30 0.63
C TRP A 105 2.81 -12.09 0.23
N ASP A 106 3.29 -11.89 -1.01
CA ASP A 106 4.45 -12.59 -1.53
C ASP A 106 5.66 -11.64 -1.47
N TYR A 107 6.20 -11.43 -0.27
CA TYR A 107 7.35 -10.52 -0.09
C TYR A 107 8.59 -11.03 -0.83
N ARG A 108 9.21 -10.15 -1.62
CA ARG A 108 10.48 -10.39 -2.33
C ARG A 108 11.32 -9.14 -2.23
N PHE A 109 12.57 -9.28 -1.81
CA PHE A 109 13.43 -8.14 -1.51
C PHE A 109 14.55 -8.05 -2.53
N HIS A 110 14.68 -6.89 -3.17
CA HIS A 110 15.64 -6.62 -4.23
C HIS A 110 16.49 -5.40 -3.91
N VAL A 111 17.80 -5.50 -4.14
CA VAL A 111 18.68 -4.33 -4.18
C VAL A 111 18.97 -4.03 -5.64
N ILE A 112 18.78 -2.78 -6.06
CA ILE A 112 19.01 -2.36 -7.44
C ILE A 112 19.97 -1.16 -7.51
N GLU A 113 20.78 -1.13 -8.57
CA GLU A 113 21.84 -0.15 -8.75
C GLU A 113 21.24 1.22 -9.13
N SER A 114 21.28 2.14 -8.16
CA SER A 114 20.96 3.55 -8.34
C SER A 114 21.65 4.37 -7.25
N LYS A 115 22.16 5.56 -7.60
CA LYS A 115 22.79 6.48 -6.64
C LYS A 115 21.76 7.27 -5.81
N GLU A 116 20.51 7.25 -6.23
CA GLU A 116 19.41 7.87 -5.51
C GLU A 116 19.20 7.18 -4.16
N ILE A 117 18.75 7.97 -3.18
CA ILE A 117 18.35 7.47 -1.87
C ILE A 117 16.86 7.17 -1.99
N ASN A 118 16.53 5.93 -2.31
CA ASN A 118 15.14 5.48 -2.42
C ASN A 118 14.94 4.02 -2.01
N ALA A 119 13.71 3.72 -1.60
CA ALA A 119 13.14 2.39 -1.47
C ALA A 119 11.64 2.50 -1.80
N PHE A 120 11.07 1.44 -2.35
CA PHE A 120 9.64 1.41 -2.65
C PHE A 120 9.09 -0.02 -2.63
N ALA A 121 7.80 -0.13 -2.37
CA ALA A 121 7.05 -1.36 -2.49
C ALA A 121 6.11 -1.38 -3.70
N LEU A 122 6.14 -2.47 -4.45
CA LEU A 122 5.13 -2.78 -5.45
C LEU A 122 3.95 -3.51 -4.80
N PRO A 123 2.73 -3.39 -5.35
CA PRO A 123 1.59 -4.16 -4.86
C PRO A 123 1.89 -5.66 -4.84
N GLY A 124 1.40 -6.37 -3.83
CA GLY A 124 1.57 -7.82 -3.73
C GLY A 124 2.87 -8.31 -3.08
N GLY A 125 3.84 -7.43 -2.79
CA GLY A 125 5.01 -7.77 -1.94
C GLY A 125 6.42 -7.53 -2.48
N PRO A 126 6.71 -7.27 -3.77
CA PRO A 126 8.06 -6.89 -4.17
C PRO A 126 8.48 -5.58 -3.48
N ILE A 127 9.64 -5.57 -2.86
CA ILE A 127 10.24 -4.42 -2.20
C ILE A 127 11.62 -4.20 -2.82
N PHE A 128 11.86 -2.97 -3.24
CA PHE A 128 13.09 -2.55 -3.89
C PHE A 128 13.81 -1.54 -3.02
N MET A 129 15.12 -1.66 -2.95
CA MET A 129 15.98 -0.71 -2.27
C MET A 129 17.13 -0.31 -3.18
N PHE A 130 17.38 0.99 -3.27
CA PHE A 130 18.48 1.50 -4.08
C PHE A 130 19.80 1.40 -3.33
N THR A 131 20.88 1.15 -4.07
CA THR A 131 22.24 1.16 -3.51
C THR A 131 22.57 2.48 -2.80
N GLY A 132 22.09 3.62 -3.30
CA GLY A 132 22.31 4.92 -2.66
C GLY A 132 21.71 5.04 -1.26
N LEU A 133 20.60 4.36 -0.98
CA LEU A 133 20.05 4.23 0.37
C LEU A 133 20.83 3.20 1.19
N MET A 134 21.09 2.01 0.63
CA MET A 134 21.85 0.95 1.31
C MET A 134 23.23 1.40 1.79
N ASP A 135 23.91 2.26 1.04
CA ASP A 135 25.25 2.78 1.34
C ASP A 135 25.24 3.78 2.51
N ARG A 136 24.07 4.30 2.90
CA ARG A 136 23.90 5.27 4.01
C ARG A 136 23.32 4.66 5.28
N ILE A 137 22.74 3.47 5.17
CA ILE A 137 22.19 2.71 6.29
C ILE A 137 23.35 2.05 7.04
N HIS A 138 23.63 2.52 8.26
CA HIS A 138 24.75 2.00 9.05
C HIS A 138 24.38 0.67 9.68
N ASP A 139 23.19 0.57 10.29
CA ASP A 139 22.82 -0.57 11.12
C ASP A 139 21.57 -1.33 10.64
N ASP A 140 21.42 -2.58 11.09
CA ASP A 140 20.30 -3.43 10.65
C ASP A 140 18.95 -2.94 11.20
N SER A 141 18.92 -2.18 12.29
CA SER A 141 17.69 -1.55 12.81
C SER A 141 17.19 -0.41 11.93
N GLU A 142 18.07 0.40 11.33
CA GLU A 142 17.68 1.39 10.31
C GLU A 142 17.13 0.68 9.06
N LEU A 143 17.80 -0.39 8.63
CA LEU A 143 17.37 -1.23 7.51
C LEU A 143 16.00 -1.86 7.79
N ALA A 144 15.78 -2.31 9.01
CA ALA A 144 14.51 -2.88 9.45
C ALA A 144 13.40 -1.84 9.50
N ALA A 145 13.71 -0.59 9.89
CA ALA A 145 12.75 0.49 9.92
C ALA A 145 12.21 0.80 8.51
N VAL A 146 13.09 1.04 7.53
CA VAL A 146 12.65 1.31 6.15
C VAL A 146 11.97 0.10 5.51
N THR A 147 12.49 -1.11 5.74
CA THR A 147 11.89 -2.33 5.17
C THR A 147 10.50 -2.60 5.78
N GLY A 148 10.35 -2.42 7.09
CA GLY A 148 9.07 -2.58 7.79
C GLY A 148 8.03 -1.54 7.37
N HIS A 149 8.47 -0.30 7.11
CA HIS A 149 7.65 0.76 6.54
C HIS A 149 7.08 0.35 5.17
N GLU A 150 7.95 -0.08 4.24
CA GLU A 150 7.54 -0.56 2.91
C GLU A 150 6.63 -1.80 2.99
N MET A 151 6.94 -2.76 3.86
CA MET A 151 6.08 -3.92 4.10
C MET A 151 4.69 -3.52 4.61
N THR A 152 4.61 -2.44 5.38
CA THR A 152 3.36 -1.91 5.89
C THR A 152 2.50 -1.29 4.79
N HIS A 153 3.11 -0.56 3.84
CA HIS A 153 2.38 -0.08 2.64
C HIS A 153 1.72 -1.23 1.86
N VAL A 154 2.41 -2.37 1.74
CA VAL A 154 1.86 -3.57 1.09
C VAL A 154 0.68 -4.13 1.89
N ARG A 155 0.86 -4.43 3.19
CA ARG A 155 -0.17 -5.13 3.98
C ARG A 155 -1.42 -4.30 4.21
N LEU A 156 -1.26 -2.98 4.29
CA LEU A 156 -2.38 -2.04 4.39
C LEU A 156 -2.94 -1.64 3.02
N GLN A 157 -2.36 -2.14 1.93
CA GLN A 157 -2.86 -1.97 0.56
C GLN A 157 -2.93 -0.49 0.13
N HIS A 158 -1.97 0.33 0.56
CA HIS A 158 -1.96 1.77 0.26
C HIS A 158 -1.95 2.03 -1.26
N TRP A 159 -1.19 1.25 -2.05
CA TRP A 159 -1.26 1.31 -3.52
C TRP A 159 -2.67 1.07 -4.06
N ALA A 160 -3.35 0.05 -3.54
CA ALA A 160 -4.69 -0.30 -4.02
C ALA A 160 -5.71 0.79 -3.67
N ARG A 161 -5.59 1.41 -2.49
CA ARG A 161 -6.41 2.55 -2.08
C ARG A 161 -6.17 3.77 -2.97
N ALA A 162 -4.92 4.06 -3.32
CA ALA A 162 -4.57 5.15 -4.23
C ALA A 162 -5.17 4.93 -5.63
N VAL A 163 -5.01 3.72 -6.19
CA VAL A 163 -5.61 3.34 -7.47
C VAL A 163 -7.14 3.39 -7.42
N ALA A 164 -7.75 2.95 -6.33
CA ALA A 164 -9.20 3.02 -6.15
C ALA A 164 -9.70 4.46 -6.09
N ALA A 165 -8.98 5.35 -5.40
CA ALA A 165 -9.29 6.77 -5.33
C ALA A 165 -9.20 7.44 -6.72
N GLN A 166 -8.12 7.18 -7.48
CA GLN A 166 -7.96 7.69 -8.84
C GLN A 166 -9.09 7.22 -9.76
N ARG A 167 -9.41 5.92 -9.74
CA ARG A 167 -10.51 5.36 -10.56
C ARG A 167 -11.87 5.94 -10.18
N LYS A 168 -12.09 6.16 -8.88
CA LYS A 168 -13.33 6.78 -8.38
C LYS A 168 -13.46 8.22 -8.87
N GLU A 169 -12.36 8.97 -8.94
CA GLU A 169 -12.34 10.34 -9.48
C GLU A 169 -12.57 10.36 -11.00
N GLU A 170 -11.83 9.55 -11.76
CA GLU A 170 -11.91 9.52 -13.23
C GLU A 170 -13.27 9.06 -13.75
N LEU A 171 -13.84 8.04 -13.11
CA LEU A 171 -15.06 7.40 -13.60
C LEU A 171 -16.30 7.97 -12.92
N GLY A 172 -16.18 8.44 -11.69
CA GLY A 172 -17.32 8.58 -10.79
C GLY A 172 -18.09 7.26 -10.62
N PHE A 173 -19.08 7.25 -9.75
CA PHE A 173 -19.93 6.06 -9.58
C PHE A 173 -20.78 5.74 -10.83
N LEU A 174 -21.14 6.77 -11.60
CA LEU A 174 -21.95 6.64 -12.81
C LEU A 174 -21.16 6.09 -14.01
N GLY A 175 -19.85 6.36 -14.08
CA GLY A 175 -18.99 5.89 -15.16
C GLY A 175 -18.79 4.38 -15.17
N ILE A 176 -18.77 3.70 -14.01
CA ILE A 176 -18.66 2.23 -13.96
C ILE A 176 -19.84 1.58 -14.69
N VAL A 177 -21.06 2.05 -14.43
CA VAL A 177 -22.26 1.50 -15.04
C VAL A 177 -22.23 1.67 -16.56
N LEU A 178 -21.72 2.80 -17.04
CA LEU A 178 -21.58 3.09 -18.47
C LEU A 178 -20.42 2.32 -19.12
N LEU A 179 -19.31 2.09 -18.40
CA LEU A 179 -18.14 1.37 -18.89
C LEU A 179 -18.33 -0.14 -18.99
N THR A 180 -19.17 -0.74 -18.15
CA THR A 180 -19.58 -2.15 -18.37
C THR A 180 -20.23 -2.37 -19.73
N HIS A 181 -20.69 -1.30 -20.39
CA HIS A 181 -21.30 -1.30 -21.72
C HIS A 181 -20.42 -0.64 -22.80
N ALA A 182 -19.29 -0.02 -22.46
CA ALA A 182 -18.47 0.76 -23.39
C ALA A 182 -17.01 0.30 -23.36
N ASN A 183 -16.50 -0.09 -24.54
CA ASN A 183 -15.16 -0.58 -24.77
C ASN A 183 -14.13 0.59 -24.75
N ARG A 184 -13.98 1.29 -23.62
CA ARG A 184 -13.00 2.38 -23.46
C ARG A 184 -11.68 1.88 -22.86
N THR A 185 -10.58 2.40 -23.38
CA THR A 185 -9.21 2.13 -22.94
C THR A 185 -8.97 2.79 -21.57
N LEU A 186 -9.18 2.06 -20.47
CA LEU A 186 -8.60 2.41 -19.18
C LEU A 186 -7.08 2.17 -19.23
N GLN A 187 -6.29 2.99 -18.51
CA GLN A 187 -4.91 2.64 -18.21
C GLN A 187 -4.85 1.23 -17.62
N SER A 188 -3.91 0.41 -18.10
CA SER A 188 -3.83 -0.96 -17.63
C SER A 188 -3.39 -0.97 -16.16
N LEU A 189 -3.86 -1.94 -15.39
CA LEU A 189 -3.39 -2.12 -14.01
C LEU A 189 -1.86 -2.33 -13.91
N GLY A 190 -1.21 -2.78 -15.00
CA GLY A 190 0.24 -2.91 -15.07
C GLY A 190 0.94 -1.55 -15.11
N ASP A 191 0.43 -0.61 -15.92
CA ASP A 191 0.99 0.75 -16.00
C ASP A 191 0.86 1.47 -14.65
N LEU A 192 -0.28 1.28 -13.96
CA LEU A 192 -0.52 1.81 -12.60
C LEU A 192 0.34 1.14 -11.52
N ALA A 193 0.82 -0.09 -11.77
CA ALA A 193 1.74 -0.74 -10.84
C ALA A 193 3.16 -0.17 -10.97
N LEU A 194 3.57 0.29 -12.15
CA LEU A 194 4.85 0.99 -12.33
C LEU A 194 4.84 2.38 -11.69
N SER A 195 3.70 3.08 -11.73
CA SER A 195 3.56 4.35 -11.01
C SER A 195 3.59 4.21 -9.49
N ALA A 196 3.69 2.98 -8.94
CA ALA A 196 3.92 2.74 -7.52
C ALA A 196 5.26 3.33 -7.03
N ILE A 197 6.22 3.51 -7.93
CA ILE A 197 7.51 4.12 -7.61
C ILE A 197 7.33 5.59 -7.23
N ASP A 198 6.51 6.33 -7.98
CA ASP A 198 6.32 7.79 -7.81
C ASP A 198 5.05 8.13 -6.99
N LEU A 199 4.49 7.13 -6.30
CA LEU A 199 3.17 7.25 -5.67
C LEU A 199 3.30 7.94 -4.32
N LYS A 200 2.66 9.10 -4.20
CA LYS A 200 2.62 9.87 -2.95
C LYS A 200 1.49 9.40 -2.07
N TYR A 201 1.84 8.85 -0.92
CA TYR A 201 0.85 8.43 0.07
C TYR A 201 0.36 9.60 0.92
N SER A 202 -0.87 9.48 1.42
CA SER A 202 -1.43 10.48 2.32
C SER A 202 -0.69 10.50 3.66
N ARG A 203 -0.81 11.59 4.42
CA ARG A 203 -0.20 11.70 5.76
C ARG A 203 -0.66 10.60 6.72
N ASP A 204 -1.91 10.17 6.60
CA ASP A 204 -2.46 9.09 7.43
C ASP A 204 -1.89 7.73 7.04
N GLU A 205 -1.59 7.51 5.75
CA GLU A 205 -0.96 6.29 5.25
C GLU A 205 0.53 6.23 5.63
N GLU A 206 1.26 7.34 5.55
CA GLU A 206 2.62 7.44 6.07
C GLU A 206 2.68 7.17 7.57
N LYS A 207 1.72 7.70 8.34
CA LYS A 207 1.61 7.42 9.77
C LYS A 207 1.30 5.96 10.06
N GLN A 208 0.43 5.34 9.27
CA GLN A 208 0.16 3.91 9.38
C GLN A 208 1.41 3.09 9.07
N ALA A 209 2.18 3.47 8.06
CA ALA A 209 3.42 2.81 7.65
C ALA A 209 4.52 2.95 8.70
N ASP A 210 4.71 4.13 9.29
CA ASP A 210 5.67 4.34 10.38
C ASP A 210 5.30 3.51 11.63
N ILE A 211 4.05 3.57 12.07
CA ILE A 211 3.60 2.82 13.26
C ILE A 211 3.74 1.31 13.02
N GLY A 212 3.30 0.84 11.85
CA GLY A 212 3.37 -0.56 11.48
C GLY A 212 4.81 -1.06 11.33
N GLY A 213 5.67 -0.29 10.67
CA GLY A 213 7.09 -0.62 10.53
C GLY A 213 7.81 -0.64 11.88
N LEU A 214 7.49 0.30 12.78
CA LEU A 214 8.03 0.32 14.14
C LEU A 214 7.56 -0.89 14.95
N GLU A 215 6.28 -1.26 14.83
CA GLU A 215 5.73 -2.48 15.44
C GLU A 215 6.44 -3.74 14.93
N ASP A 216 6.57 -3.87 13.62
CA ASP A 216 7.16 -5.04 12.96
C ASP A 216 8.66 -5.17 13.31
N MET A 217 9.41 -4.06 13.33
CA MET A 217 10.82 -4.09 13.70
C MET A 217 11.03 -4.44 15.18
N VAL A 218 10.19 -3.92 16.08
CA VAL A 218 10.27 -4.26 17.52
C VAL A 218 9.90 -5.72 17.74
N ALA A 219 8.87 -6.23 17.06
CA ALA A 219 8.46 -7.63 17.12
C ALA A 219 9.55 -8.57 16.57
N ALA A 220 10.24 -8.16 15.51
CA ALA A 220 11.39 -8.86 14.95
C ALA A 220 12.64 -8.80 15.85
N GLY A 221 12.65 -7.98 16.90
CA GLY A 221 13.76 -7.88 17.85
C GLY A 221 14.82 -6.84 17.50
N TYR A 222 14.50 -5.88 16.63
CA TYR A 222 15.36 -4.73 16.32
C TYR A 222 15.20 -3.60 17.36
N ASN A 223 16.17 -2.68 17.39
CA ASN A 223 16.11 -1.50 18.24
C ASN A 223 15.15 -0.46 17.62
N PRO A 224 14.09 -0.02 18.33
CA PRO A 224 13.15 0.97 17.81
C PRO A 224 13.81 2.31 17.43
N ASN A 225 14.94 2.67 18.03
CA ASN A 225 15.68 3.89 17.68
C ASN A 225 16.18 3.89 16.23
N GLY A 226 16.29 2.72 15.58
CA GLY A 226 16.65 2.63 14.16
C GLY A 226 15.73 3.43 13.23
N MET A 227 14.46 3.61 13.59
CA MET A 227 13.54 4.47 12.82
C MET A 227 13.86 5.97 12.98
N LEU A 228 14.31 6.39 14.17
CA LEU A 228 14.73 7.77 14.40
C LEU A 228 16.06 8.08 13.71
N GLU A 229 17.00 7.14 13.76
CA GLU A 229 18.29 7.25 13.04
C GLU A 229 18.07 7.29 11.52
N LEU A 230 17.15 6.48 10.99
CA LEU A 230 16.75 6.55 9.58
C LEU A 230 16.21 7.95 9.21
N PHE A 231 15.34 8.52 10.04
CA PHE A 231 14.82 9.87 9.82
C PHE A 231 15.89 10.94 9.90
N ASP A 232 16.83 10.83 10.85
CA ASP A 232 17.95 11.76 10.95
C ASP A 232 18.86 11.66 9.72
N MET A 233 19.19 10.45 9.26
CA MET A 233 19.94 10.22 8.02
C MET A 233 19.25 10.88 6.80
N LEU A 234 17.94 10.68 6.65
CA LEU A 234 17.16 11.30 5.58
C LEU A 234 17.15 12.83 5.70
N GLU A 235 17.00 13.38 6.91
CA GLU A 235 17.07 14.83 7.13
C GLU A 235 18.46 15.37 6.75
N GLN A 236 19.53 14.69 7.17
CA GLN A 236 20.90 15.06 6.82
C GLN A 236 21.14 15.00 5.30
N ALA A 237 20.59 14.00 4.61
CA ALA A 237 20.69 13.87 3.17
C ALA A 237 20.01 15.03 2.40
N THR A 238 19.06 15.75 3.02
CA THR A 238 18.43 16.95 2.42
C THR A 238 19.24 18.22 2.63
N LYS A 239 20.09 18.29 3.66
CA LYS A 239 20.78 19.52 4.06
C LYS A 239 21.77 19.94 2.96
N GLY A 240 21.53 21.11 2.37
CA GLY A 240 22.39 21.68 1.33
C GLY A 240 22.17 21.13 -0.08
N GLN A 241 21.13 20.31 -0.31
CA GLN A 241 20.76 19.84 -1.64
C GLN A 241 19.66 20.69 -2.28
N PRO A 242 19.73 20.98 -3.59
CA PRO A 242 18.68 21.72 -4.30
C PRO A 242 17.34 20.98 -4.37
N GLN A 243 17.39 19.66 -4.31
CA GLN A 243 16.23 18.77 -4.35
C GLN A 243 16.35 17.73 -3.22
N PRO A 244 15.23 17.37 -2.56
CA PRO A 244 15.24 16.32 -1.56
C PRO A 244 15.57 14.96 -2.20
N PRO A 245 16.08 13.99 -1.42
CA PRO A 245 16.10 12.57 -1.78
C PRO A 245 14.79 12.08 -2.40
N GLU A 246 14.86 11.18 -3.38
CA GLU A 246 13.66 10.63 -4.03
C GLU A 246 12.71 9.98 -3.02
N PHE A 247 13.25 9.25 -2.03
CA PHE A 247 12.44 8.72 -0.93
C PHE A 247 11.54 9.79 -0.27
N LEU A 248 12.03 11.04 -0.13
CA LEU A 248 11.26 12.12 0.49
C LEU A 248 10.32 12.84 -0.48
N SER A 249 10.47 12.62 -1.79
CA SER A 249 9.47 13.02 -2.79
C SER A 249 8.20 12.20 -2.64
N ASP A 250 8.35 10.91 -2.36
CA ASP A 250 7.26 9.93 -2.23
C ASP A 250 6.74 9.83 -0.79
N HIS A 251 7.66 9.88 0.18
CA HIS A 251 7.42 9.78 1.63
C HIS A 251 7.92 11.03 2.37
N PRO A 252 7.20 12.17 2.32
CA PRO A 252 7.66 13.41 2.95
C PRO A 252 7.97 13.24 4.44
N LEU A 253 9.22 13.49 4.82
CA LEU A 253 9.63 13.51 6.22
C LEU A 253 9.17 14.82 6.85
N THR A 254 8.27 14.71 7.82
CA THR A 254 7.75 15.88 8.55
C THR A 254 8.18 15.82 10.00
N ARG A 255 8.27 16.99 10.65
CA ARG A 255 8.48 17.08 12.10
C ARG A 255 7.38 16.38 12.90
N GLU A 256 6.21 16.14 12.32
CA GLU A 256 5.14 15.38 12.96
C GLU A 256 5.47 13.88 13.03
N ARG A 257 6.01 13.31 11.95
CA ARG A 257 6.48 11.90 11.90
C ARG A 257 7.48 11.60 13.00
N ILE A 258 8.55 12.41 13.06
CA ILE A 258 9.59 12.27 14.08
C ILE A 258 8.98 12.36 15.49
N ARG A 259 8.11 13.34 15.74
CA ARG A 259 7.50 13.54 17.07
C ARG A 259 6.65 12.36 17.53
N TYR A 260 5.76 11.83 16.69
CA TYR A 260 4.93 10.71 17.15
C TYR A 260 5.72 9.41 17.24
N VAL A 261 6.74 9.19 16.39
CA VAL A 261 7.61 8.02 16.53
C VAL A 261 8.38 8.11 17.84
N GLN A 262 8.98 9.25 18.15
CA GLN A 262 9.65 9.49 19.44
C GLN A 262 8.72 9.22 20.62
N GLN A 263 7.49 9.75 20.58
CA GLN A 263 6.49 9.53 21.61
C GLN A 263 6.11 8.05 21.74
N LEU A 264 5.87 7.36 20.62
CA LEU A 264 5.49 5.95 20.62
C LEU A 264 6.62 5.06 21.16
N ILE A 265 7.87 5.38 20.83
CA ILE A 265 9.04 4.70 21.41
C ILE A 265 9.08 4.91 22.92
N GLN A 266 8.93 6.15 23.40
CA GLN A 266 8.97 6.45 24.83
C GLN A 266 7.84 5.75 25.60
N GLU A 267 6.62 5.79 25.08
CA GLU A 267 5.42 5.28 25.76
C GLU A 267 5.28 3.76 25.70
N LYS A 268 5.64 3.13 24.58
CA LYS A 268 5.36 1.71 24.31
C LYS A 268 6.62 0.84 24.18
N TYR A 269 7.75 1.41 23.74
CA TYR A 269 8.94 0.62 23.36
C TYR A 269 10.23 1.00 24.09
N SER A 270 10.15 1.78 25.17
CA SER A 270 11.30 2.23 25.94
C SER A 270 12.13 1.08 26.51
N ALA A 271 11.51 -0.06 26.82
CA ALA A 271 12.22 -1.26 27.27
C ALA A 271 13.10 -1.93 26.19
N TYR A 272 13.00 -1.49 24.93
CA TYR A 272 13.70 -2.08 23.79
C TYR A 272 14.81 -1.19 23.22
N THR A 273 15.01 0.02 23.75
CA THR A 273 15.99 1.00 23.25
C THR A 273 17.44 0.61 23.52
N ASP A 274 17.67 -0.37 24.40
CA ASP A 274 19.00 -0.91 24.72
C ASP A 274 19.40 -2.10 23.84
N ARG A 275 18.53 -2.51 22.90
CA ARG A 275 18.87 -3.55 21.92
C ARG A 275 20.03 -3.10 21.03
N PRO A 276 20.85 -4.01 20.50
CA PRO A 276 21.82 -3.66 19.48
C PRO A 276 21.15 -2.99 18.28
N MET A 277 21.81 -1.96 17.74
CA MET A 277 21.41 -1.33 16.48
C MET A 277 21.62 -2.29 15.32
#